data_AF-A0A142BB38-F1
#
_entry.id   AF-A0A142BB38-F1
#
_cell.length_a   1.000
_cell.length_b   1.000
_cell.length_c   1.000
_cell.angle_alpha   90.00
_cell.angle_beta   90.00
_cell.angle_gamma   90.00
#
_symmetry.space_group_name_H-M   'P 1'
#
loop_
_entity.id
_entity.type
_entity.pdbx_description
1 polymer ?
#
loop_
_entity_poly.entity_id
_entity_poly.type
_entity_poly.pdbx_seq_one_letter_code
_entity_poly.pdbx_strand_id
1 'polypeptide(L)'
;MGTQMKQLNQPVTAVQYFNSVAALVKVAQLDTSGSRAAAQVLLSAYNGSEWQLNVTDLCHLDQLNMFHAMTVIQGRASLMREPQEGIENGDDIFMDLWKRWERYNINNRHLRTCRECYGTGEVYANHDDENDYTTKTCPYCGGKGYC
;
A
#
# COMPACT_ATOMS: atom_id res chain seq x y z
N MET A 1 12.58 8.54 27.09
CA MET A 1 12.40 9.06 25.72
C MET A 1 13.76 9.37 25.08
N GLY A 2 14.61 8.37 24.82
CA GLY A 2 16.00 8.61 24.35
C GLY A 2 16.51 7.67 23.26
N THR A 3 15.70 6.74 22.78
CA THR A 3 16.18 5.64 21.92
C THR A 3 15.68 5.74 20.47
N GLN A 4 14.62 6.51 20.19
CA GLN A 4 14.00 6.57 18.85
C GLN A 4 14.57 7.65 17.92
N MET A 5 15.28 8.67 18.43
CA MET A 5 15.85 9.73 17.59
C MET A 5 17.22 9.37 16.96
N LYS A 6 17.81 8.22 17.27
CA LYS A 6 19.11 7.80 16.70
C LYS A 6 19.04 7.25 15.27
N GLN A 7 17.84 6.96 14.74
CA GLN A 7 17.71 6.30 13.43
C GLN A 7 17.69 7.22 12.21
N LEU A 8 17.32 8.51 12.36
CA LEU A 8 17.23 9.44 11.22
C LEU A 8 18.60 9.84 10.61
N ASN A 9 19.72 9.53 11.29
CA ASN A 9 21.07 9.90 10.85
C ASN A 9 21.93 8.70 10.39
N GLN A 10 21.36 7.51 10.24
CA GLN A 10 22.09 6.35 9.73
C GLN A 10 21.63 6.01 8.31
N PRO A 11 22.56 5.71 7.38
CA PRO A 11 22.20 5.21 6.06
C PRO A 11 21.38 3.91 6.16
N VAL A 12 20.29 3.82 5.41
CA VAL A 12 19.53 2.58 5.29
C VAL A 12 20.34 1.57 4.50
N THR A 13 20.54 0.39 5.08
CA THR A 13 21.20 -0.74 4.40
C THR A 13 20.23 -1.46 3.46
N ALA A 14 20.75 -2.17 2.46
CA ALA A 14 19.92 -2.99 1.56
C ALA A 14 19.07 -4.03 2.31
N VAL A 15 19.62 -4.64 3.37
CA VAL A 15 18.89 -5.60 4.22
C VAL A 15 17.72 -4.94 4.93
N GLN A 16 17.93 -3.77 5.54
CA GLN A 16 16.85 -3.02 6.21
C GLN A 16 15.77 -2.56 5.22
N TYR A 17 16.20 -2.12 4.03
CA TYR A 17 15.31 -1.73 2.96
C TYR A 17 14.40 -2.89 2.56
N PHE A 18 14.95 -4.02 2.11
CA PHE A 18 14.14 -5.14 1.63
C PHE A 18 13.32 -5.82 2.74
N ASN A 19 13.82 -5.87 3.99
CA ASN A 19 13.01 -6.32 5.12
C ASN A 19 11.79 -5.41 5.34
N SER A 20 11.95 -4.09 5.16
CA SER A 20 10.84 -3.14 5.29
C SER A 20 9.88 -3.21 4.11
N VAL A 21 10.39 -3.44 2.89
CA VAL A 21 9.53 -3.72 1.72
C VAL A 21 8.68 -4.97 2.00
N ALA A 22 9.30 -6.07 2.41
CA ALA A 22 8.59 -7.31 2.72
C ALA A 22 7.55 -7.16 3.84
N ALA A 23 7.84 -6.33 4.86
CA ALA A 23 6.89 -6.02 5.92
C ALA A 23 5.68 -5.24 5.39
N LEU A 24 5.89 -4.19 4.59
CA LEU A 24 4.80 -3.40 4.02
C LEU A 24 3.98 -4.18 2.99
N VAL A 25 4.58 -5.11 2.25
CA VAL A 25 3.84 -5.96 1.29
C VAL A 25 2.74 -6.72 2.03
N LYS A 26 3.05 -7.31 3.19
CA LYS A 26 2.06 -8.02 4.02
C LYS A 26 0.92 -7.11 4.44
N VAL A 27 1.21 -5.85 4.80
CA VAL A 27 0.20 -4.86 5.18
C VAL A 27 -0.65 -4.44 3.98
N ALA A 28 -0.02 -4.23 2.83
CA ALA A 28 -0.65 -3.81 1.58
C ALA A 28 -1.57 -4.89 0.97
N GLN A 29 -1.38 -6.16 1.33
CA GLN A 29 -2.23 -7.28 0.93
C GLN A 29 -3.51 -7.44 1.79
N LEU A 30 -3.65 -6.67 2.86
CA LEU A 30 -4.89 -6.58 3.62
C LEU A 30 -5.84 -5.54 2.98
N ASP A 31 -7.01 -5.32 3.57
CA ASP A 31 -8.01 -4.35 3.08
C ASP A 31 -8.37 -3.32 4.17
N THR A 32 -7.42 -2.45 4.48
CA THR A 32 -7.59 -1.38 5.48
C THR A 32 -7.06 -0.04 4.95
N SER A 33 -7.38 1.06 5.64
CA SER A 33 -6.76 2.36 5.34
C SER A 33 -5.23 2.35 5.48
N GLY A 34 -4.69 1.58 6.43
CA GLY A 34 -3.25 1.34 6.57
C GLY A 34 -2.68 0.54 5.40
N SER A 35 -3.42 -0.43 4.88
CA SER A 35 -3.06 -1.21 3.69
C SER A 35 -2.95 -0.34 2.46
N ARG A 36 -3.92 0.57 2.25
CA ARG A 36 -3.85 1.58 1.20
C ARG A 36 -2.58 2.43 1.31
N ALA A 37 -2.28 2.91 2.51
CA ALA A 37 -1.11 3.75 2.75
C ALA A 37 0.19 2.97 2.45
N ALA A 38 0.31 1.73 2.94
CA ALA A 38 1.44 0.86 2.66
C ALA A 38 1.60 0.56 1.16
N ALA A 39 0.49 0.28 0.46
CA ALA A 39 0.49 0.05 -0.98
C ALA A 39 0.97 1.27 -1.76
N GLN A 40 0.50 2.47 -1.42
CA GLN A 40 0.95 3.69 -2.07
C GLN A 40 2.45 3.96 -1.83
N VAL A 41 2.98 3.68 -0.64
CA VAL A 41 4.43 3.78 -0.39
C VAL A 41 5.21 2.84 -1.32
N LEU A 42 4.80 1.57 -1.39
CA LEU A 42 5.46 0.55 -2.21
C LEU A 42 5.37 0.86 -3.70
N LEU A 43 4.16 1.15 -4.19
CA LEU A 43 3.92 1.38 -5.62
C LEU A 43 4.53 2.70 -6.10
N SER A 44 4.58 3.75 -5.27
CA SER A 44 5.35 4.96 -5.61
C SER A 44 6.85 4.73 -5.63
N ALA A 45 7.38 3.88 -4.74
CA ALA A 45 8.79 3.51 -4.78
C ALA A 45 9.14 2.66 -6.01
N TYR A 46 8.20 1.81 -6.46
CA TYR A 46 8.31 1.01 -7.68
C TYR A 46 8.19 1.86 -8.94
N ASN A 47 7.12 2.64 -9.08
CA ASN A 47 6.86 3.46 -10.26
C ASN A 47 6.15 4.78 -9.89
N GLY A 48 6.93 5.83 -9.67
CA GLY A 48 6.44 7.17 -9.32
C GLY A 48 5.68 7.90 -10.43
N SER A 49 5.77 7.44 -11.69
CA SER A 49 5.04 8.02 -12.83
C SER A 49 3.57 7.58 -12.87
N GLU A 50 3.25 6.44 -12.24
CA GLU A 50 1.92 5.83 -12.22
C GLU A 50 1.27 5.91 -10.83
N TRP A 51 2.10 6.01 -9.79
CA TRP A 51 1.66 6.01 -8.40
C TRP A 51 2.30 7.13 -7.59
N GLN A 52 1.47 7.87 -6.86
CA GLN A 52 1.94 8.94 -5.97
C GLN A 52 1.48 8.71 -4.54
N LEU A 53 2.41 8.70 -3.59
CA LEU A 53 2.11 8.66 -2.18
C LEU A 53 1.39 9.94 -1.77
N ASN A 54 0.16 9.82 -1.27
CA ASN A 54 -0.45 10.88 -0.50
C ASN A 54 0.16 10.89 0.92
N VAL A 55 0.93 11.92 1.26
CA VAL A 55 1.60 12.01 2.56
C VAL A 55 0.61 11.96 3.73
N THR A 56 -0.63 12.46 3.57
CA THR A 56 -1.63 12.39 4.64
C THR A 56 -2.09 10.96 4.92
N ASP A 57 -1.97 10.04 3.96
CA ASP A 57 -2.33 8.63 4.18
C ASP A 57 -1.37 7.93 5.15
N LEU A 58 -0.16 8.46 5.35
CA LEU A 58 0.79 7.91 6.33
C LEU A 58 0.24 7.96 7.76
N CYS A 59 -0.71 8.85 8.06
CA CYS A 59 -1.41 8.91 9.35
C CYS A 59 -2.23 7.64 9.65
N HIS A 60 -2.47 6.77 8.67
CA HIS A 60 -3.16 5.49 8.84
C HIS A 60 -2.23 4.34 9.22
N LEU A 61 -0.90 4.56 9.23
CA LEU A 61 0.07 3.55 9.65
C LEU A 61 0.29 3.64 11.16
N ASP A 62 0.33 2.48 11.83
CA ASP A 62 0.87 2.41 13.19
C ASP A 62 2.38 2.75 13.21
N GLN A 63 2.95 2.85 14.41
CA GLN A 63 4.35 3.25 14.59
C GLN A 63 5.34 2.32 13.88
N LEU A 64 5.08 1.01 13.85
CA LEU A 64 5.97 0.03 13.23
C LEU A 64 5.88 0.12 11.70
N ASN A 65 4.67 0.22 11.16
CA ASN A 65 4.44 0.36 9.73
C ASN A 65 4.91 1.72 9.20
N MET A 66 4.79 2.79 10.00
CA MET A 66 5.40 4.08 9.70
C MET A 66 6.93 3.97 9.61
N PHE A 67 7.57 3.26 10.54
CA PHE A 67 9.01 3.02 10.48
C PHE A 67 9.42 2.29 9.19
N HIS A 68 8.68 1.25 8.80
CA HIS A 68 8.93 0.56 7.54
C HIS A 68 8.71 1.47 6.32
N ALA A 69 7.65 2.29 6.32
CA ALA A 69 7.38 3.25 5.25
C ALA A 69 8.53 4.25 5.06
N MET A 70 9.02 4.85 6.15
CA MET A 70 10.15 5.77 6.10
C MET A 70 11.44 5.07 5.64
N THR A 71 11.66 3.83 6.08
CA THR A 71 12.82 3.02 5.65
C THR A 71 12.76 2.70 4.16
N VAL A 72 11.58 2.42 3.60
CA VAL A 72 11.38 2.19 2.15
C VAL A 72 11.63 3.47 1.35
N ILE A 73 11.08 4.61 1.79
CA ILE A 73 11.27 5.91 1.11
C ILE A 73 12.76 6.27 1.08
N GLN A 74 13.43 6.21 2.25
CA GLN A 74 14.86 6.51 2.34
C GLN A 74 15.70 5.52 1.53
N GLY A 75 15.44 4.22 1.68
CA GLY A 75 16.16 3.16 0.98
C GLY A 75 16.04 3.25 -0.54
N ARG A 76 14.84 3.53 -1.07
CA ARG A 76 14.64 3.74 -2.50
C ARG A 76 15.49 4.89 -3.03
N ALA A 77 15.49 6.03 -2.32
CA ALA A 77 16.26 7.21 -2.70
C ALA A 77 17.78 7.00 -2.62
N SER A 78 18.29 6.27 -1.62
CA SER A 78 19.73 6.11 -1.40
C SER A 78 20.36 4.92 -2.11
N LEU A 79 19.62 3.83 -2.31
CA LEU A 79 20.17 2.57 -2.84
C LEU A 79 19.91 2.40 -4.35
N MET A 80 18.95 3.14 -4.91
CA MET A 80 18.54 3.02 -6.32
C MET A 80 18.15 1.60 -6.74
N ARG A 81 17.70 0.77 -5.79
CA ARG A 81 17.17 -0.58 -6.04
C ARG A 81 15.66 -0.53 -6.04
N GLU A 82 15.02 -1.26 -6.94
CA GLU A 82 13.57 -1.33 -6.97
C GLU A 82 13.05 -2.24 -5.85
N PRO A 83 11.90 -1.95 -5.24
CA PRO A 83 11.45 -2.65 -4.04
C PRO A 83 11.21 -4.15 -4.28
N GLN A 84 10.71 -4.52 -5.45
CA GLN A 84 10.39 -5.90 -5.79
C GLN A 84 11.61 -6.80 -5.97
N GLU A 85 12.80 -6.23 -6.25
CA GLU A 85 14.03 -7.00 -6.47
C GLU A 85 14.49 -7.82 -5.26
N GLY A 86 14.08 -7.41 -4.05
CA GLY A 86 14.46 -8.09 -2.81
C GLY A 86 13.43 -9.08 -2.28
N ILE A 87 12.40 -9.39 -3.06
CA ILE A 87 11.31 -10.29 -2.66
C ILE A 87 11.20 -11.44 -3.67
N GLU A 88 11.06 -12.66 -3.15
CA GLU A 88 10.75 -13.83 -3.97
C GLU A 88 9.39 -13.65 -4.67
N ASN A 89 9.35 -13.84 -5.99
CA ASN A 89 8.20 -13.52 -6.85
C ASN A 89 7.74 -12.05 -6.76
N GLY A 90 8.70 -11.13 -6.55
CA GLY A 90 8.42 -9.71 -6.36
C GLY A 90 7.63 -9.07 -7.48
N ASP A 91 7.94 -9.36 -8.75
CA ASP A 91 7.21 -8.79 -9.90
C ASP A 91 5.72 -9.16 -9.85
N ASP A 92 5.40 -10.43 -9.61
CA ASP A 92 4.02 -10.90 -9.51
C ASP A 92 3.28 -10.27 -8.33
N ILE A 93 3.95 -10.17 -7.18
CA ILE A 93 3.39 -9.52 -5.98
C ILE A 93 3.08 -8.04 -6.26
N PHE A 94 4.00 -7.31 -6.90
CA PHE A 94 3.78 -5.90 -7.21
C PHE A 94 2.70 -5.70 -8.27
N MET A 95 2.57 -6.61 -9.23
CA MET A 95 1.46 -6.62 -10.18
C MET A 95 0.11 -6.93 -9.52
N ASP A 96 0.07 -7.79 -8.50
CA ASP A 96 -1.13 -8.00 -7.68
C ASP A 96 -1.51 -6.74 -6.92
N LEU A 97 -0.55 -6.12 -6.22
CA LEU A 97 -0.78 -4.84 -5.52
C LEU A 97 -1.24 -3.75 -6.47
N TRP A 98 -0.68 -3.67 -7.68
CA TRP A 98 -1.08 -2.72 -8.71
C TRP A 98 -2.56 -2.85 -9.04
N LYS A 99 -3.04 -4.08 -9.29
CA LYS A 99 -4.44 -4.35 -9.62
C LYS A 99 -5.36 -4.08 -8.44
N ARG A 100 -5.01 -4.60 -7.26
CA ARG A 100 -5.79 -4.44 -6.03
C ARG A 100 -6.04 -2.96 -5.70
N TRP A 101 -5.03 -2.13 -5.87
CA TRP A 101 -5.09 -0.71 -5.51
C TRP A 101 -5.32 0.21 -6.71
N GLU A 102 -5.69 -0.31 -7.88
CA GLU A 102 -5.79 0.42 -9.16
C GLU A 102 -6.65 1.70 -9.06
N ARG A 103 -7.65 1.69 -8.18
CA ARG A 103 -8.44 2.86 -7.81
C ARG A 103 -7.60 4.10 -7.46
N TYR A 104 -6.42 3.92 -6.88
CA TYR A 104 -5.52 4.97 -6.41
C TYR A 104 -4.37 5.30 -7.38
N ASN A 105 -4.30 4.64 -8.54
CA ASN A 105 -3.43 5.04 -9.65
C ASN A 105 -3.72 6.51 -10.02
N ILE A 106 -2.70 7.25 -10.46
CA ILE A 106 -2.80 8.68 -10.75
C ILE A 106 -3.94 9.00 -11.73
N ASN A 107 -4.15 8.15 -12.74
CA ASN A 107 -5.22 8.31 -13.72
C ASN A 107 -6.62 8.21 -13.11
N ASN A 108 -6.75 7.51 -11.98
CA ASN A 108 -8.03 7.30 -11.30
C ASN A 108 -8.23 8.23 -10.09
N ARG A 109 -7.16 8.80 -9.52
CA ARG A 109 -7.21 9.53 -8.24
C ARG A 109 -8.22 10.70 -8.22
N HIS A 110 -8.42 11.38 -9.34
CA HIS A 110 -9.37 12.50 -9.45
C HIS A 110 -10.85 12.05 -9.51
N LEU A 111 -11.09 10.77 -9.81
CA LEU A 111 -12.44 10.22 -9.89
C LEU A 111 -13.04 10.14 -8.49
N ARG A 112 -14.37 10.14 -8.41
CA ARG A 112 -15.07 10.10 -7.13
C ARG A 112 -15.09 8.67 -6.59
N THR A 113 -14.71 8.50 -5.33
CA THR A 113 -14.78 7.19 -4.67
C THR A 113 -16.23 6.71 -4.62
N CYS A 114 -16.45 5.46 -5.01
CA CYS A 114 -17.75 4.82 -4.90
C CYS A 114 -18.16 4.78 -3.42
N ARG A 115 -19.36 5.30 -3.11
CA ARG A 115 -19.84 5.39 -1.72
C ARG A 115 -20.21 4.04 -1.13
N GLU A 116 -20.50 3.07 -1.98
CA GLU A 116 -21.02 1.76 -1.57
C GLU A 116 -19.88 0.80 -1.19
N CYS A 117 -18.78 0.80 -1.95
CA CYS A 117 -17.61 -0.04 -1.68
C CYS A 117 -16.41 0.73 -1.14
N TYR A 118 -16.55 2.03 -0.85
CA TYR A 118 -15.46 2.87 -0.30
C TYR A 118 -14.13 2.85 -1.09
N GLY A 119 -14.16 2.50 -2.37
CA GLY A 119 -12.96 2.42 -3.20
C GLY A 119 -12.41 1.02 -3.46
N THR A 120 -12.89 -0.02 -2.77
CA THR A 120 -12.35 -1.39 -2.90
C THR A 120 -12.77 -2.08 -4.20
N GLY A 121 -13.90 -1.67 -4.78
CA GLY A 121 -14.51 -2.36 -5.91
C GLY A 121 -15.34 -3.59 -5.50
N GLU A 122 -15.37 -3.92 -4.21
CA GLU A 122 -16.05 -5.09 -3.67
C GLU A 122 -16.96 -4.73 -2.49
N VAL A 123 -18.01 -5.51 -2.29
CA VAL A 123 -18.92 -5.40 -1.14
C VAL A 123 -19.13 -6.80 -0.54
N TYR A 124 -19.44 -6.87 0.75
CA TYR A 124 -19.78 -8.16 1.37
C TYR A 124 -20.97 -8.81 0.67
N ALA A 125 -20.89 -10.11 0.43
CA ALA A 125 -21.94 -10.85 -0.23
C ALA A 125 -23.19 -10.95 0.66
N ASN A 126 -22.95 -11.14 1.97
CA ASN A 126 -23.94 -11.26 3.03
C ASN A 126 -23.61 -10.28 4.17
N HIS A 127 -24.51 -9.35 4.46
CA HIS A 127 -24.30 -8.36 5.53
C HIS A 127 -24.83 -8.82 6.89
N ASP A 128 -25.60 -9.91 6.91
CA ASP A 128 -26.33 -10.37 8.10
C ASP A 128 -25.64 -11.55 8.80
N ASP A 129 -24.57 -12.10 8.21
CA ASP A 129 -23.77 -13.19 8.78
C ASP A 129 -22.35 -12.69 9.11
N GLU A 130 -22.09 -12.49 10.41
CA GLU A 130 -20.80 -12.01 10.91
C GLU A 130 -19.63 -13.01 10.69
N ASN A 131 -19.93 -14.25 10.25
CA ASN A 131 -18.91 -15.25 9.93
C ASN A 131 -18.70 -15.42 8.41
N ASP A 132 -19.47 -14.74 7.57
CA ASP A 132 -19.36 -14.79 6.12
C ASP A 132 -18.66 -13.53 5.57
N TYR A 133 -17.33 -13.62 5.47
CA TYR A 133 -16.50 -12.55 4.88
C TYR A 133 -16.36 -12.66 3.37
N THR A 134 -17.21 -13.42 2.68
CA THR A 134 -17.17 -13.48 1.22
C THR A 134 -17.54 -12.13 0.61
N THR A 135 -16.77 -11.69 -0.38
CA THR A 135 -17.01 -10.46 -1.12
C THR A 135 -17.52 -10.76 -2.52
N LYS A 136 -18.24 -9.80 -3.08
CA LYS A 136 -18.70 -9.80 -4.48
C LYS A 136 -18.35 -8.47 -5.13
N THR A 137 -18.23 -8.47 -6.46
CA THR A 137 -18.04 -7.24 -7.23
C THR A 137 -19.13 -6.22 -6.90
N CYS A 138 -18.71 -5.00 -6.59
CA CYS A 138 -19.63 -3.91 -6.27
C CYS A 138 -20.50 -3.58 -7.49
N PRO A 139 -21.84 -3.73 -7.42
CA PRO A 139 -22.72 -3.53 -8.57
C PRO A 139 -22.83 -2.06 -8.98
N TYR A 140 -22.48 -1.12 -8.09
CA TYR A 140 -22.59 0.32 -8.32
C TYR A 140 -21.41 0.90 -9.11
N CYS A 141 -20.21 0.34 -8.96
CA CYS A 141 -19.01 0.77 -9.69
C CYS A 141 -18.49 -0.28 -10.68
N GLY A 142 -19.13 -1.46 -10.75
CA GLY A 142 -18.69 -2.56 -11.60
C GLY A 142 -17.28 -3.04 -11.29
N GLY A 143 -16.89 -3.05 -10.00
CA GLY A 143 -15.55 -3.48 -9.57
C GLY A 143 -14.46 -2.40 -9.58
N LYS A 144 -14.75 -1.20 -10.09
CA LYS A 144 -13.72 -0.16 -10.28
C LYS A 144 -13.33 0.59 -9.00
N GLY A 145 -14.19 0.60 -8.00
CA GLY A 145 -14.00 1.41 -6.78
C GLY A 145 -14.31 2.91 -6.95
N TYR A 146 -14.69 3.36 -8.15
CA TYR A 146 -15.05 4.75 -8.44
C TYR A 146 -16.30 4.85 -9.32
N CYS A 147 -16.97 5.99 -9.25
CA CYS A 147 -18.18 6.32 -10.01
C CYS A 147 -17.98 7.63 -10.78
#